data_AF-A0A7W6CSQ3-F1
#
_entry.id   AF-A0A7W6CSQ3-F1
#
_cell.length_a   1.000
_cell.length_b   1.000
_cell.length_c   1.000
_cell.angle_alpha   90.00
_cell.angle_beta   90.00
_cell.angle_gamma   90.00
#
_symmetry.space_group_name_H-M   'P 1'
#
loop_
_entity.id
_entity.type
_entity.pdbx_description
1 polymer ?
#
loop_
_entity_poly.entity_id
_entity_poly.type
_entity_poly.pdbx_seq_one_letter_code
_entity_poly.pdbx_strand_id
1 'polypeptide(L)' 'MSAVGITPATWVEEARVSAARHLLEQGSEAPKQVAAHCGFADADVLRRAFVRHVGVTPAEYRKRFATISE' A
#
# COMPACT_ATOMS: atom_id res chain seq x y z
N MET A 1 -4.69 -30.70 5.61
CA MET A 1 -3.38 -30.23 5.13
C MET A 1 -3.58 -28.80 4.66
N SER A 2 -3.46 -27.83 5.56
CA SER A 2 -3.65 -26.41 5.24
C SER A 2 -2.44 -25.97 4.42
N ALA A 3 -2.57 -26.03 3.10
CA ALA A 3 -1.53 -25.60 2.20
C ALA A 3 -1.28 -24.09 2.38
N VAL A 4 0.00 -23.73 2.49
CA VAL A 4 0.57 -22.37 2.53
C VAL A 4 0.48 -21.68 3.90
N GLY A 5 1.64 -21.41 4.50
CA GLY A 5 1.81 -20.76 5.82
C GLY A 5 1.46 -19.26 5.87
N ILE A 6 0.49 -18.81 5.07
CA ILE A 6 0.02 -17.43 5.01
C ILE A 6 -1.46 -17.43 5.34
N THR A 7 -1.88 -16.62 6.30
CA THR A 7 -3.31 -16.53 6.64
C THR A 7 -4.06 -15.80 5.52
N PRO A 8 -5.36 -16.11 5.29
CA PRO A 8 -6.17 -15.38 4.32
C PRO A 8 -6.15 -13.85 4.55
N ALA A 9 -6.10 -13.42 5.80
CA ALA A 9 -6.01 -12.00 6.15
C ALA A 9 -4.70 -11.36 5.69
N THR A 10 -3.57 -12.06 5.84
CA THR A 10 -2.27 -11.60 5.35
C THR A 10 -2.26 -11.48 3.84
N TRP A 11 -2.83 -12.46 3.13
CA TRP A 11 -2.93 -12.41 1.67
C TRP A 11 -3.79 -11.24 1.18
N VAL A 12 -4.92 -10.96 1.84
CA VAL A 12 -5.74 -9.78 1.53
C VAL A 12 -4.98 -8.50 1.80
N GLU A 13 -4.23 -8.42 2.90
CA GLU A 13 -3.41 -7.23 3.21
C GLU A 13 -2.33 -6.98 2.15
N GLU A 14 -1.62 -8.03 1.72
CA GLU A 14 -0.63 -7.95 0.63
C GLU A 14 -1.27 -7.44 -0.67
N ALA A 15 -2.44 -7.97 -1.04
CA ALA A 15 -3.17 -7.53 -2.23
C ALA A 15 -3.54 -6.04 -2.15
N ARG A 16 -4.02 -5.56 -0.99
CA ARG A 16 -4.35 -4.14 -0.77
C ARG A 16 -3.11 -3.25 -0.83
N VAL A 17 -1.98 -3.68 -0.26
CA VAL A 17 -0.72 -2.93 -0.35
C VAL A 17 -0.23 -2.85 -1.79
N SER A 18 -0.36 -3.93 -2.56
CA SER A 18 0.00 -3.94 -3.99
C SER A 18 -0.82 -2.94 -4.80
N ALA A 19 -2.14 -2.89 -4.58
CA ALA A 19 -3.00 -1.86 -5.19
C ALA A 19 -2.58 -0.44 -4.78
N ALA A 20 -2.25 -0.23 -3.50
CA ALA A 20 -1.81 1.09 -3.02
C ALA A 20 -0.49 1.54 -3.67
N ARG A 21 0.46 0.62 -3.91
CA ARG A 21 1.71 0.94 -4.63
C ARG A 21 1.42 1.51 -6.02
N HIS A 22 0.53 0.85 -6.76
CA HIS A 22 0.17 1.28 -8.11
C HIS A 22 -0.43 2.70 -8.13
N LEU A 23 -1.34 3.02 -7.22
CA LEU A 23 -1.92 4.36 -7.12
C LEU A 23 -0.90 5.42 -6.69
N LEU A 24 0.02 5.09 -5.78
CA LEU A 24 1.06 6.02 -5.34
C LEU A 24 2.11 6.26 -6.43
N GLU A 25 2.39 5.27 -7.29
CA GLU A 25 3.27 5.41 -8.45
C GLU A 25 2.69 6.36 -9.50
N GLN A 26 1.37 6.38 -9.67
CA GLN A 26 0.68 7.33 -10.55
C GLN A 26 0.73 8.79 -10.03
N GLY A 27 0.98 8.98 -8.73
CA GLY A 27 1.24 10.29 -8.11
C GLY A 27 0.03 11.24 -8.01
N SER A 28 -1.14 10.87 -8.51
CA SER A 28 -2.34 11.72 -8.60
C SER A 28 -3.06 11.93 -7.27
N GLU A 29 -2.96 10.97 -6.34
CA GLU A 29 -3.76 10.95 -5.12
C GLU A 29 -2.93 11.13 -3.84
N ALA A 30 -3.56 11.72 -2.81
CA ALA A 30 -2.99 11.78 -1.47
C ALA A 30 -3.13 10.42 -0.76
N PRO A 31 -2.23 10.07 0.20
CA PRO A 31 -2.29 8.79 0.91
C PRO A 31 -3.64 8.46 1.57
N LYS A 32 -4.42 9.47 1.99
CA LYS A 32 -5.76 9.29 2.54
C LYS A 32 -6.77 8.78 1.50
N GLN A 33 -6.68 9.27 0.26
CA GLN A 33 -7.53 8.82 -0.84
C GLN A 33 -7.15 7.40 -1.27
N VAL A 34 -5.85 7.14 -1.39
CA VAL A 34 -5.32 5.79 -1.66
C VAL A 34 -5.79 4.79 -0.61
N ALA A 35 -5.79 5.15 0.68
CA ALA A 35 -6.29 4.28 1.74
C ALA A 35 -7.75 3.88 1.52
N ALA A 36 -8.62 4.84 1.18
CA ALA A 36 -10.03 4.57 0.90
C ALA A 36 -10.21 3.69 -0.34
N HIS A 37 -9.47 3.95 -1.43
CA HIS A 37 -9.53 3.14 -2.65
C HIS A 37 -9.05 1.69 -2.46
N CYS A 38 -8.07 1.47 -1.57
CA CYS A 38 -7.51 0.15 -1.31
C CYS A 38 -8.18 -0.59 -0.13
N GLY A 39 -9.28 -0.07 0.41
CA GLY A 39 -10.04 -0.74 1.48
C GLY A 39 -9.37 -0.70 2.86
N PHE A 40 -8.52 0.30 3.13
CA PHE A 40 -8.03 0.60 4.47
C PHE A 40 -8.99 1.57 5.18
N ALA A 41 -9.16 1.40 6.49
CA ALA A 41 -10.06 2.24 7.27
C ALA A 41 -9.61 3.72 7.29
N ASP A 42 -8.29 3.94 7.30
CA ASP A 42 -7.68 5.27 7.25
C ASP A 42 -6.23 5.20 6.75
N ALA A 43 -5.61 6.37 6.65
CA ALA A 43 -4.22 6.52 6.21
C ALA A 43 -3.20 5.89 7.18
N ASP A 44 -3.50 5.79 8.47
CA ASP A 44 -2.62 5.17 9.46
C ASP A 44 -2.64 3.64 9.35
N VAL A 45 -3.79 3.03 9.09
CA VAL A 45 -3.87 1.58 8.79
C VAL A 45 -3.09 1.28 7.52
N LEU A 46 -3.29 2.06 6.44
CA LEU A 46 -2.50 1.94 5.23
C LEU A 46 -1.00 2.08 5.53
N ARG A 47 -0.59 3.12 6.27
CA ARG A 47 0.82 3.35 6.61
C ARG A 47 1.45 2.16 7.34
N ARG A 48 0.77 1.61 8.35
CA ARG A 48 1.29 0.45 9.10
C ARG A 48 1.45 -0.79 8.22
N ALA A 49 0.45 -1.11 7.40
CA ALA A 49 0.51 -2.24 6.48
C ALA A 49 1.60 -2.02 5.42
N PHE A 50 1.66 -0.82 4.83
CA PHE A 50 2.63 -0.49 3.80
C PHE A 50 4.06 -0.54 4.32
N VAL A 51 4.35 -0.03 5.53
CA VAL A 51 5.68 -0.16 6.14
C VAL A 51 6.03 -1.62 6.42
N ARG A 52 5.08 -2.44 6.89
CA ARG A 52 5.31 -3.88 7.13
C ARG A 52 5.68 -4.64 5.86
N HIS A 53 5.06 -4.30 4.72
CA HIS A 53 5.21 -5.02 3.46
C HIS A 53 6.24 -4.42 2.49
N VAL A 54 6.48 -3.11 2.55
CA VAL A 54 7.30 -2.34 1.59
C VAL A 54 8.51 -1.69 2.26
N GLY A 55 8.50 -1.52 3.60
CA GLY A 55 9.62 -0.99 4.37
C GLY A 55 9.75 0.54 4.42
N VAL A 56 8.90 1.29 3.70
CA VAL A 56 8.87 2.76 3.69
C VAL A 56 7.46 3.28 3.88
N THR A 57 7.26 4.57 4.16
CA THR A 57 5.91 5.13 4.23
C THR A 57 5.31 5.35 2.82
N PRO A 58 3.97 5.35 2.68
CA PRO A 58 3.31 5.70 1.43
C PRO A 58 3.74 7.06 0.86
N ALA A 59 3.98 8.04 1.74
CA ALA A 59 4.39 9.38 1.35
C ALA A 59 5.81 9.42 0.78
N GLU A 60 6.76 8.71 1.40
CA GLU A 60 8.13 8.55 0.89
C GLU A 60 8.14 7.78 -0.43
N TYR A 61 7.36 6.70 -0.51
CA TYR A 61 7.20 5.92 -1.73
C TYR A 61 6.72 6.80 -2.89
N ARG A 62 5.61 7.53 -2.70
CA ARG A 62 5.08 8.47 -3.70
C ARG A 62 6.12 9.51 -4.14
N LYS A 63 6.85 10.10 -3.19
CA LYS A 63 7.90 11.10 -3.51
C LYS A 63 8.99 10.51 -4.41
N ARG A 64 9.42 9.27 -4.16
CA ARG A 64 10.45 8.60 -4.95
C ARG A 64 10.02 8.35 -6.39
N PHE A 65 8.76 8.00 -6.63
CA PHE A 65 8.24 7.75 -7.98
C PHE A 65 7.83 9.01 -8.72
N ALA A 66 7.41 10.06 -8.00
CA ALA A 66 7.15 11.37 -8.60
C ALA A 66 8.41 11.98 -9.27
N THR A 67 9.61 11.60 -8.83
CA THR A 67 10.89 12.04 -9.42
C THR A 67 11.35 11.18 -10.60
N ILE A 68 10.77 9.99 -10.82
CA ILE A 68 11.15 9.07 -11.91
C ILE A 68 10.31 9.33 -13.18
N SER A 69 9.19 10.03 -13.04
CA SER A 69 8.31 10.38 -14.17
C SER A 69 8.81 11.65 -14.86
N GLU A 70 9.95 11.57 -15.55
CA GLU A 70 10.47 12.59 -16.46
C GLU A 70 10.80 11.97 -17.83
#